data_AF-A0A8I6YPG9-F1
#
_entry.id   AF-A0A8I6YPG9-F1
#
_cell.length_a   1.000
_cell.length_b   1.000
_cell.length_c   1.000
_cell.angle_alpha   90.00
_cell.angle_beta   90.00
_cell.angle_gamma   90.00
#
_symmetry.space_group_name_H-M   'P 1'
#
loop_
_entity.id
_entity.type
_entity.pdbx_description
1 polymer ?
#
loop_
_entity_poly.entity_id
_entity_poly.type
_entity_poly.pdbx_seq_one_letter_code
_entity_poly.pdbx_strand_id
1 'polypeptide(L)'
;MGAVRPRLRHLPRRPPSGVPPPWSPSRRRAWPATSPDHRELLDSGLCDAVVVSSPNMTHSEILMDIIGYAKPHHVLVEKPLCTTVQDCEKVIEAAKQRPDILVQVGLEYRYMPPVAKLIDTVKSGTLGQVRMVAIREHRFPFLVKVNNWNRFNCNSGGTLVEKCCHFFDLIRLFADANPVRVMASGAIDVNHKDEVYHGKVPDIIDNAYVIIEFDNGCRGMLDLCMFAEGSRNEQEISVVGDTGKVQTDAFTILIFEN
;
A
#
# COMPACT_ATOMS: atom_id res chain seq x y z
N MET A 1 2.60 33.93 -24.04
CA MET A 1 2.75 32.81 -23.08
C MET A 1 2.71 31.52 -23.91
N GLY A 2 3.86 30.95 -24.21
CA GLY A 2 3.96 29.75 -25.05
C GLY A 2 3.65 28.50 -24.23
N ALA A 3 2.80 27.61 -24.73
CA ALA A 3 2.55 26.32 -24.09
C ALA A 3 3.85 25.52 -24.01
N VAL A 4 4.33 25.23 -22.80
CA VAL A 4 5.48 24.33 -22.60
C VAL A 4 5.08 22.94 -23.08
N ARG A 5 5.80 22.41 -24.07
CA ARG A 5 5.56 21.05 -24.55
C ARG A 5 6.07 20.06 -23.50
N PRO A 6 5.23 19.11 -23.01
CA PRO A 6 5.68 18.12 -22.04
C PRO A 6 6.82 17.28 -22.61
N ARG A 7 7.84 17.01 -21.78
CA ARG A 7 8.85 16.01 -22.12
C ARG A 7 8.30 14.63 -21.75
N LEU A 8 7.76 13.91 -22.73
CA LEU A 8 7.41 12.50 -22.57
C LEU A 8 8.69 11.66 -22.46
N ARG A 9 8.86 10.94 -21.35
CA ARG A 9 9.85 9.87 -21.22
C ARG A 9 9.14 8.55 -20.99
N HIS A 10 9.13 7.70 -22.00
CA HIS A 10 8.68 6.32 -21.85
C HIS A 10 9.77 5.49 -21.18
N LEU A 11 9.40 4.71 -20.17
CA LEU A 11 10.28 3.67 -19.62
C LEU A 11 10.45 2.55 -20.67
N PRO A 12 11.64 1.96 -20.82
CA PRO A 12 11.87 0.89 -21.78
C PRO A 12 10.95 -0.31 -21.50
N ARG A 13 10.34 -0.83 -22.57
CA ARG A 13 9.47 -2.01 -22.50
C ARG A 13 10.35 -3.26 -22.33
N ARG A 14 10.26 -3.87 -21.15
CA ARG A 14 10.84 -5.17 -20.72
C ARG A 14 12.39 -5.23 -20.58
N PRO A 15 12.89 -6.05 -19.64
CA PRO A 15 14.27 -6.53 -19.68
C PRO A 15 14.51 -7.33 -20.97
N PRO A 16 15.76 -7.42 -21.46
CA PRO A 16 16.10 -8.20 -22.65
C PRO A 16 15.58 -9.65 -22.52
N SER A 17 14.91 -10.11 -23.58
CA SER A 17 14.48 -11.50 -23.72
C SER A 17 15.70 -12.42 -23.63
N GLY A 18 15.73 -13.31 -22.64
CA GLY A 18 16.82 -14.29 -22.51
C GLY A 18 17.31 -14.56 -21.09
N VAL A 19 16.88 -13.79 -20.10
CA VAL A 19 17.09 -14.18 -18.69
C VAL A 19 15.94 -15.12 -18.32
N PRO A 20 16.19 -16.44 -18.19
CA PRO A 20 15.17 -17.32 -17.64
C PRO A 20 14.81 -16.80 -16.24
N PRO A 21 13.53 -16.77 -15.88
CA PRO A 21 13.17 -16.43 -14.53
C PRO A 21 13.91 -17.35 -13.53
N PRO A 22 14.27 -16.87 -12.33
CA PRO A 22 14.98 -17.69 -11.34
C PRO A 22 14.19 -18.95 -10.91
N TRP A 23 12.92 -19.08 -11.29
CA TRP A 23 12.03 -20.22 -11.06
C TRP A 23 12.00 -21.24 -12.22
N SER A 24 13.17 -21.73 -12.63
CA SER A 24 13.28 -22.92 -13.50
C SER A 24 12.76 -24.18 -12.77
N PRO A 25 11.86 -24.99 -13.37
CA PRO A 25 11.27 -26.18 -12.72
C PRO A 25 12.22 -27.37 -12.50
N SER A 26 13.49 -27.28 -12.93
CA SER A 26 14.38 -28.46 -13.02
C SER A 26 15.05 -28.90 -11.71
N ARG A 27 14.75 -28.25 -10.58
CA ARG A 27 15.13 -28.74 -9.24
C ARG A 27 13.88 -29.15 -8.49
N ARG A 28 13.78 -30.44 -8.11
CA ARG A 28 12.89 -30.86 -7.02
C ARG A 28 13.34 -30.11 -5.76
N ARG A 29 12.79 -28.92 -5.53
CA ARG A 29 12.97 -28.22 -4.26
C ARG A 29 12.31 -29.11 -3.21
N ALA A 30 13.05 -29.50 -2.18
CA ALA A 30 12.42 -29.91 -0.95
C ALA A 30 11.42 -28.80 -0.59
N TRP A 31 10.15 -29.17 -0.42
CA TRP A 31 9.17 -28.23 0.11
C TRP A 31 9.73 -27.70 1.43
N PRO A 32 9.65 -26.38 1.70
CA PRO A 32 10.15 -25.84 2.97
C PRO A 32 9.51 -26.59 4.14
N ALA A 33 10.23 -26.71 5.25
CA ALA A 33 9.64 -27.24 6.47
C ALA A 33 8.36 -26.46 6.80
N THR A 34 7.28 -27.17 7.08
CA THR A 34 5.98 -26.57 7.41
C THR A 34 5.63 -26.87 8.85
N SER A 35 5.14 -25.87 9.56
CA SER A 35 4.55 -26.01 10.89
C SER A 35 3.11 -25.48 10.88
N PRO A 36 2.19 -26.09 11.64
CA PRO A 36 0.86 -25.54 11.88
C PRO A 36 0.86 -24.35 12.87
N ASP A 37 1.93 -24.13 13.64
CA ASP A 37 2.08 -23.04 14.61
C ASP A 37 3.33 -22.19 14.28
N HIS A 38 3.17 -20.86 14.16
CA HIS A 38 4.28 -19.95 13.90
C HIS A 38 5.31 -19.94 15.03
N ARG A 39 4.93 -20.29 16.27
CA ARG A 39 5.88 -20.36 17.40
C ARG A 39 6.92 -21.45 17.21
N GLU A 40 6.57 -22.59 16.60
CA GLU A 40 7.54 -23.62 16.25
C GLU A 40 8.59 -23.12 15.23
N LEU A 41 8.17 -22.25 14.30
CA LEU A 41 9.09 -21.60 13.37
C LEU A 41 10.07 -20.67 14.11
N LEU A 42 9.59 -19.89 15.07
CA LEU A 42 10.42 -19.01 15.90
C LEU A 42 11.40 -19.79 16.80
N ASP A 43 10.99 -20.97 17.27
CA ASP A 43 11.85 -21.86 18.06
C ASP A 43 12.93 -22.56 17.21
N SER A 44 12.62 -22.83 15.94
CA SER A 44 13.41 -23.69 15.04
C SER A 44 14.86 -23.26 14.85
N GLY A 45 15.16 -21.96 15.01
CA GLY A 45 16.47 -21.40 14.69
C GLY A 45 16.81 -21.43 13.20
N LEU A 46 15.81 -21.59 12.32
CA LEU A 46 16.00 -21.69 10.87
C LEU A 46 15.92 -20.35 10.14
N CYS A 47 15.46 -19.27 10.80
CA CYS A 47 15.27 -17.96 10.17
C CYS A 47 15.62 -16.80 11.11
N ASP A 48 16.24 -15.77 10.56
CA ASP A 48 16.50 -14.49 11.24
C ASP A 48 15.38 -13.46 10.98
N ALA A 49 14.53 -13.73 9.99
CA ALA A 49 13.44 -12.85 9.58
C ALA A 49 12.19 -13.64 9.20
N VAL A 50 11.03 -13.05 9.48
CA VAL A 50 9.71 -13.61 9.17
C VAL A 50 8.90 -12.65 8.31
N VAL A 51 8.07 -13.22 7.45
CA VAL A 51 7.08 -12.48 6.66
C VAL A 51 5.69 -12.83 7.16
N VAL A 52 4.96 -11.82 7.63
CA VAL A 52 3.58 -12.00 8.11
C VAL A 52 2.63 -11.60 6.99
N SER A 53 1.96 -12.58 6.39
CA SER A 53 1.02 -12.41 5.26
C SER A 53 -0.31 -13.15 5.54
N SER A 54 -0.71 -13.15 6.81
CA SER A 54 -1.97 -13.74 7.29
C SER A 54 -3.17 -12.79 7.01
N PRO A 55 -4.42 -13.19 7.30
CA PRO A 55 -5.55 -12.25 7.28
C PRO A 55 -5.32 -11.03 8.19
N ASN A 56 -5.78 -9.84 7.78
CA ASN A 56 -5.41 -8.57 8.45
C ASN A 56 -5.73 -8.54 9.96
N MET A 57 -6.87 -9.12 10.37
CA MET A 57 -7.28 -9.13 11.79
C MET A 57 -6.38 -9.97 12.70
N THR A 58 -5.53 -10.84 12.14
CA THR A 58 -4.59 -11.65 12.93
C THR A 58 -3.22 -10.98 13.07
N HIS A 59 -2.97 -9.88 12.36
CA HIS A 59 -1.64 -9.24 12.33
C HIS A 59 -1.18 -8.83 13.72
N SER A 60 -2.03 -8.15 14.50
CA SER A 60 -1.63 -7.64 15.82
C SER A 60 -1.16 -8.76 16.74
N GLU A 61 -1.94 -9.84 16.88
CA GLU A 61 -1.60 -10.96 17.75
C GLU A 61 -0.30 -11.65 17.32
N ILE A 62 -0.18 -11.96 16.02
CA ILE A 62 1.02 -12.60 15.45
C ILE A 62 2.26 -11.70 15.64
N LEU A 63 2.12 -10.39 15.41
CA LEU A 63 3.21 -9.43 15.60
C LEU A 63 3.64 -9.34 17.06
N MET A 64 2.68 -9.30 17.99
CA MET A 64 2.99 -9.28 19.42
C MET A 64 3.69 -10.55 19.87
N ASP A 65 3.31 -11.72 19.34
CA ASP A 65 4.02 -12.99 19.59
C ASP A 65 5.47 -12.93 19.10
N ILE A 66 5.69 -12.46 17.87
CA ILE A 66 7.04 -12.39 17.27
C ILE A 66 7.91 -11.35 17.99
N ILE A 67 7.38 -10.15 18.24
CA ILE A 67 8.10 -9.06 18.91
C ILE A 67 8.37 -9.39 20.38
N GLY A 68 7.47 -10.11 21.04
CA GLY A 68 7.63 -10.58 22.42
C GLY A 68 8.58 -11.78 22.55
N TYR A 69 9.01 -12.37 21.44
CA TYR A 69 9.78 -13.60 21.46
C TYR A 69 11.23 -13.39 21.92
N ALA A 70 11.76 -14.34 22.70
CA ALA A 70 13.07 -14.21 23.33
C ALA A 70 14.22 -14.09 22.31
N LYS A 71 14.15 -14.84 21.20
CA LYS A 71 15.10 -14.73 20.09
C LYS A 71 14.70 -13.59 19.14
N PRO A 72 15.65 -12.76 18.67
CA PRO A 72 15.34 -11.71 17.71
C PRO A 72 14.93 -12.28 16.36
N HIS A 73 13.83 -11.75 15.81
CA HIS A 73 13.41 -12.00 14.44
C HIS A 73 13.01 -10.67 13.80
N HIS A 74 13.63 -10.32 12.68
CA HIS A 74 13.17 -9.20 11.87
C HIS A 74 11.81 -9.54 11.25
N VAL A 75 10.95 -8.54 11.05
CA VAL A 75 9.59 -8.75 10.57
C VAL A 75 9.32 -7.86 9.37
N LEU A 76 8.87 -8.49 8.29
CA LEU A 76 8.15 -7.81 7.20
C LEU A 76 6.69 -8.22 7.28
N VAL A 77 5.82 -7.32 7.70
CA VAL A 77 4.37 -7.56 7.74
C VAL A 77 3.73 -7.00 6.47
N GLU A 78 2.85 -7.75 5.84
CA GLU A 78 1.95 -7.22 4.83
C GLU A 78 1.12 -6.06 5.40
N LYS A 79 0.75 -5.13 4.53
CA LYS A 79 -0.14 -4.03 4.90
C LYS A 79 -1.59 -4.54 5.01
N PRO A 80 -2.44 -3.88 5.82
CA PRO A 80 -2.12 -2.84 6.80
C PRO A 80 -1.40 -3.43 8.01
N LEU A 81 -0.72 -2.59 8.80
CA LEU A 81 -0.06 -3.03 10.03
C LEU A 81 -1.04 -3.76 10.96
N CYS A 82 -2.19 -3.13 11.24
CA CYS A 82 -3.33 -3.71 11.95
C CYS A 82 -4.64 -3.13 11.40
N THR A 83 -5.78 -3.64 11.86
CA THR A 83 -7.11 -3.15 11.47
C THR A 83 -7.61 -1.98 12.31
N THR A 84 -6.98 -1.72 13.47
CA THR A 84 -7.34 -0.62 14.39
C THR A 84 -6.11 0.22 14.72
N VAL A 85 -6.33 1.48 15.08
CA VAL A 85 -5.26 2.39 15.53
C VAL A 85 -4.66 1.90 16.84
N GLN A 86 -5.49 1.44 17.77
CA GLN A 86 -5.07 0.96 19.09
C GLN A 86 -4.12 -0.24 18.96
N ASP A 87 -4.38 -1.16 18.03
CA ASP A 87 -3.50 -2.30 17.80
C ASP A 87 -2.21 -1.89 17.09
N CYS A 88 -2.27 -0.93 16.16
CA CYS A 88 -1.06 -0.33 15.58
C CYS A 88 -0.17 0.30 16.67
N GLU A 89 -0.76 1.07 17.60
CA GLU A 89 -0.02 1.70 18.71
C GLU A 89 0.65 0.66 19.60
N LYS A 90 -0.06 -0.41 19.98
CA LYS A 90 0.53 -1.52 20.76
C LYS A 90 1.74 -2.13 20.06
N VAL A 91 1.61 -2.45 18.77
CA VAL A 91 2.70 -3.05 17.99
C VAL A 91 3.89 -2.09 17.87
N ILE A 92 3.63 -0.80 17.62
CA ILE A 92 4.68 0.22 17.52
C ILE A 92 5.42 0.37 18.85
N GLU A 93 4.71 0.45 19.97
CA GLU A 93 5.33 0.56 21.29
C GLU A 93 6.13 -0.69 21.65
N ALA A 94 5.61 -1.89 21.35
CA ALA A 94 6.35 -3.13 21.55
C ALA A 94 7.63 -3.19 20.70
N ALA A 95 7.55 -2.81 19.42
CA ALA A 95 8.69 -2.77 18.51
C ALA A 95 9.77 -1.77 18.98
N LYS A 96 9.38 -0.62 19.54
CA LYS A 96 10.33 0.35 20.12
C LYS A 96 11.14 -0.21 21.29
N GLN A 97 10.60 -1.18 22.03
CA GLN A 97 11.32 -1.85 23.12
C GLN A 97 12.30 -2.93 22.63
N ARG A 98 12.37 -3.18 21.31
CA ARG A 98 13.22 -4.21 20.67
C ARG A 98 14.18 -3.58 19.66
N PRO A 99 15.22 -2.84 20.11
CA PRO A 99 16.18 -2.20 19.20
C PRO A 99 17.04 -3.21 18.41
N ASP A 100 16.99 -4.48 18.78
CA ASP A 100 17.66 -5.61 18.15
C ASP A 100 16.90 -6.19 16.94
N ILE A 101 15.66 -5.76 16.69
CA ILE A 101 14.86 -6.20 15.54
C ILE A 101 14.43 -5.03 14.65
N LEU A 102 14.06 -5.36 13.41
CA LEU A 102 13.47 -4.42 12.46
C LEU A 102 12.05 -4.87 12.19
N VAL A 103 11.08 -3.97 12.30
CA VAL A 103 9.69 -4.22 11.93
C VAL A 103 9.34 -3.27 10.78
N GLN A 104 9.03 -3.84 9.62
CA GLN A 104 8.70 -3.10 8.41
C GLN A 104 7.34 -3.51 7.89
N VAL A 105 6.54 -2.52 7.49
CA VAL A 105 5.28 -2.75 6.77
C VAL A 105 5.55 -2.80 5.27
N GLY A 106 4.96 -3.77 4.59
CA GLY A 106 5.04 -3.99 3.15
C GLY A 106 4.27 -2.94 2.36
N LEU A 107 4.77 -1.70 2.34
CA LEU A 107 4.26 -0.59 1.52
C LEU A 107 4.93 -0.65 0.13
N GLU A 108 4.56 -1.68 -0.64
CA GLU A 108 5.19 -2.09 -1.88
C GLU A 108 5.14 -1.03 -2.99
N TYR A 109 4.16 -0.13 -2.94
CA TYR A 109 3.97 0.89 -3.97
C TYR A 109 5.15 1.86 -4.06
N ARG A 110 5.87 2.11 -2.95
CA ARG A 110 7.11 2.91 -2.97
C ARG A 110 8.21 2.32 -3.87
N TYR A 111 8.14 1.02 -4.14
CA TYR A 111 9.15 0.27 -4.88
C TYR A 111 8.69 -0.12 -6.30
N MET A 112 7.45 0.20 -6.69
CA MET A 112 7.01 0.05 -8.08
C MET A 112 7.86 0.98 -8.96
N PRO A 113 8.51 0.49 -10.05
CA PRO A 113 9.41 1.31 -10.86
C PRO A 113 8.89 2.69 -11.28
N PRO A 114 7.65 2.87 -11.76
CA PRO A 114 7.13 4.21 -12.09
C PRO A 114 7.00 5.11 -10.85
N VAL A 115 6.57 4.56 -9.71
CA VAL A 115 6.39 5.31 -8.45
C VAL A 115 7.74 5.64 -7.82
N ALA A 116 8.71 4.72 -7.82
CA ALA A 116 10.06 4.98 -7.37
C ALA A 116 10.69 6.14 -8.17
N LYS A 117 10.50 6.14 -9.51
CA LYS A 117 10.98 7.24 -10.35
C LYS A 117 10.26 8.56 -10.06
N LEU A 118 8.96 8.51 -9.79
CA LEU A 118 8.18 9.67 -9.35
C LEU A 118 8.74 10.24 -8.04
N ILE A 119 9.00 9.38 -7.05
CA ILE A 119 9.63 9.75 -5.77
C ILE A 119 10.97 10.43 -5.98
N ASP A 120 11.85 9.86 -6.81
CA ASP A 120 13.15 10.46 -7.11
C ASP A 120 13.02 11.85 -7.76
N THR A 121 12.03 12.02 -8.63
CA THR A 121 11.78 13.29 -9.35
C THR A 121 11.23 14.38 -8.43
N VAL A 122 10.36 14.02 -7.48
CA VAL A 122 9.89 14.97 -6.46
C VAL A 122 11.05 15.35 -5.55
N LYS A 123 11.84 14.37 -5.09
CA LYS A 123 12.99 14.58 -4.21
C LYS A 123 14.12 15.40 -4.84
N SER A 124 14.27 15.40 -6.16
CA SER A 124 15.27 16.24 -6.84
C SER A 124 14.93 17.74 -6.82
N GLY A 125 13.77 18.12 -6.28
CA GLY A 125 13.33 19.52 -6.21
C GLY A 125 12.82 20.07 -7.55
N THR A 126 12.62 19.22 -8.56
CA THR A 126 12.20 19.61 -9.92
C THR A 126 10.87 20.38 -9.93
N LEU A 127 10.01 20.14 -8.94
CA LEU A 127 8.69 20.76 -8.83
C LEU A 127 8.66 21.98 -7.92
N GLY A 128 9.78 22.36 -7.29
CA GLY A 128 9.80 23.37 -6.25
C GLY A 128 9.09 22.88 -4.98
N GLN A 129 8.29 23.74 -4.35
CA GLN A 129 7.52 23.36 -3.17
C GLN A 129 6.25 22.61 -3.60
N VAL A 130 6.08 21.37 -3.15
CA VAL A 130 4.85 20.58 -3.39
C VAL A 130 3.66 21.29 -2.75
N ARG A 131 2.59 21.49 -3.54
CA ARG A 131 1.34 22.14 -3.12
C ARG A 131 0.15 21.20 -3.14
N MET A 132 0.12 20.26 -4.09
CA MET A 132 -1.00 19.33 -4.25
C MET A 132 -0.51 17.93 -4.63
N VAL A 133 -1.10 16.94 -4.00
CA VAL A 133 -0.94 15.52 -4.33
C VAL A 133 -2.32 14.94 -4.56
N ALA A 134 -2.56 14.33 -5.72
CA ALA A 134 -3.82 13.67 -6.03
C ALA A 134 -3.55 12.26 -6.53
N ILE A 135 -4.26 11.29 -5.95
CA ILE A 135 -4.23 9.91 -6.39
C ILE A 135 -5.65 9.49 -6.78
N ARG A 136 -5.78 8.91 -7.97
CA ARG A 136 -7.00 8.26 -8.43
C ARG A 136 -6.76 6.76 -8.52
N GLU A 137 -7.63 5.99 -7.90
CA GLU A 137 -7.69 4.54 -7.97
C GLU A 137 -9.07 4.12 -8.47
N HIS A 138 -9.17 3.81 -9.76
CA HIS A 138 -10.38 3.36 -10.43
C HIS A 138 -10.15 1.94 -10.95
N ARG A 139 -10.60 0.95 -10.19
CA ARG A 139 -10.30 -0.46 -10.46
C ARG A 139 -11.52 -1.36 -10.30
N PHE A 140 -11.30 -2.63 -10.60
CA PHE A 140 -12.24 -3.71 -10.29
C PHE A 140 -12.31 -3.98 -8.77
N PRO A 141 -13.33 -4.73 -8.29
CA PRO A 141 -13.52 -5.00 -6.86
C PRO A 141 -12.36 -5.76 -6.20
N PHE A 142 -12.41 -6.00 -4.89
CA PHE A 142 -11.39 -6.89 -4.30
C PHE A 142 -11.47 -8.29 -4.92
N LEU A 143 -10.31 -8.92 -5.03
CA LEU A 143 -10.20 -10.32 -5.42
C LEU A 143 -10.84 -11.24 -4.36
N VAL A 144 -11.28 -12.41 -4.80
CA VAL A 144 -11.80 -13.47 -3.93
C VAL A 144 -10.69 -13.94 -2.98
N LYS A 145 -11.03 -14.04 -1.70
CA LYS A 145 -10.17 -14.58 -0.64
C LYS A 145 -10.84 -15.80 -0.01
N VAL A 146 -10.09 -16.57 0.78
CA VAL A 146 -10.67 -17.66 1.59
C VAL A 146 -11.80 -17.09 2.45
N ASN A 147 -13.01 -17.61 2.26
CA ASN A 147 -14.25 -17.14 2.91
C ASN A 147 -14.52 -15.63 2.80
N ASN A 148 -13.87 -14.94 1.86
CA ASN A 148 -14.02 -13.50 1.65
C ASN A 148 -13.96 -12.66 2.94
N TRP A 149 -13.04 -13.02 3.85
CA TRP A 149 -12.89 -12.35 5.15
C TRP A 149 -12.70 -10.83 5.01
N ASN A 150 -12.10 -10.37 3.91
CA ASN A 150 -11.78 -8.97 3.62
C ASN A 150 -13.00 -8.10 3.29
N ARG A 151 -14.19 -8.70 3.15
CA ARG A 151 -15.46 -8.00 2.91
C ARG A 151 -16.07 -7.36 4.15
N PHE A 152 -15.46 -7.59 5.31
CA PHE A 152 -15.96 -7.14 6.60
C PHE A 152 -14.98 -6.17 7.26
N ASN A 153 -15.44 -4.97 7.63
CA ASN A 153 -14.61 -3.94 8.24
C ASN A 153 -13.94 -4.44 9.53
N CYS A 154 -14.64 -5.26 10.32
CA CYS A 154 -14.07 -5.86 11.53
C CYS A 154 -12.83 -6.72 11.25
N ASN A 155 -12.71 -7.27 10.04
CA ASN A 155 -11.62 -8.15 9.65
C ASN A 155 -10.51 -7.43 8.88
N SER A 156 -10.84 -6.40 8.10
CA SER A 156 -9.91 -5.73 7.18
C SER A 156 -9.51 -4.31 7.59
N GLY A 157 -10.26 -3.68 8.50
CA GLY A 157 -10.23 -2.24 8.74
C GLY A 157 -11.03 -1.43 7.70
N GLY A 158 -11.64 -2.10 6.72
CA GLY A 158 -12.41 -1.49 5.64
C GLY A 158 -11.56 -1.06 4.44
N THR A 159 -12.22 -0.66 3.36
CA THR A 159 -11.55 -0.40 2.07
C THR A 159 -10.47 0.66 2.16
N LEU A 160 -10.68 1.74 2.91
CA LEU A 160 -9.69 2.81 3.06
C LEU A 160 -8.43 2.33 3.83
N VAL A 161 -8.58 1.38 4.76
CA VAL A 161 -7.46 0.83 5.52
C VAL A 161 -6.77 -0.29 4.75
N GLU A 162 -7.52 -1.27 4.25
CA GLU A 162 -6.94 -2.43 3.57
C GLU A 162 -6.43 -2.08 2.17
N LYS A 163 -7.24 -1.40 1.36
CA LYS A 163 -6.81 -1.03 0.01
C LYS A 163 -6.01 0.26 0.02
N CYS A 164 -6.52 1.33 0.63
CA CYS A 164 -5.98 2.66 0.37
C CYS A 164 -4.83 3.11 1.28
N CYS A 165 -4.38 2.29 2.24
CA CYS A 165 -3.28 2.67 3.13
C CYS A 165 -2.00 3.04 2.39
N HIS A 166 -1.67 2.36 1.28
CA HIS A 166 -0.51 2.73 0.46
C HIS A 166 -0.70 4.09 -0.25
N PHE A 167 -1.93 4.49 -0.56
CA PHE A 167 -2.18 5.81 -1.15
C PHE A 167 -2.04 6.91 -0.12
N PHE A 168 -2.56 6.72 1.09
CA PHE A 168 -2.32 7.67 2.18
C PHE A 168 -0.85 7.77 2.56
N ASP A 169 -0.14 6.64 2.53
CA ASP A 169 1.31 6.60 2.68
C ASP A 169 2.03 7.43 1.61
N LEU A 170 1.71 7.24 0.33
CA LEU A 170 2.30 8.01 -0.77
C LEU A 170 1.94 9.49 -0.70
N ILE A 171 0.66 9.83 -0.42
CA ILE A 171 0.21 11.22 -0.30
C ILE A 171 1.01 11.92 0.81
N ARG A 172 1.16 11.29 1.98
CA ARG A 172 1.96 11.84 3.08
C ARG A 172 3.43 11.93 2.71
N LEU A 173 3.98 10.92 2.02
CA LEU A 173 5.38 10.93 1.58
C LEU A 173 5.69 12.07 0.60
N PHE A 174 4.78 12.38 -0.33
CA PHE A 174 4.96 13.49 -1.27
C PHE A 174 4.68 14.86 -0.63
N ALA A 175 3.73 14.93 0.31
CA ALA A 175 3.46 16.15 1.06
C ALA A 175 4.61 16.50 2.01
N ASP A 176 5.38 15.51 2.46
CA ASP A 176 6.48 15.62 3.43
C ASP A 176 6.09 16.42 4.69
N ALA A 177 4.91 16.09 5.21
CA ALA A 177 4.23 16.85 6.26
C ALA A 177 3.23 15.99 7.03
N ASN A 178 2.76 16.49 8.17
CA ASN A 178 1.72 15.80 8.94
C ASN A 178 0.32 16.30 8.55
N PRO A 179 -0.67 15.40 8.42
CA PRO A 179 -2.04 15.80 8.18
C PRO A 179 -2.63 16.50 9.41
N VAL A 180 -3.32 17.62 9.20
CA VAL A 180 -3.97 18.42 10.23
C VAL A 180 -5.50 18.45 10.10
N ARG A 181 -6.03 18.14 8.92
CA ARG A 181 -7.48 18.04 8.68
C ARG A 181 -7.79 17.04 7.58
N VAL A 182 -8.89 16.30 7.76
CA VAL A 182 -9.41 15.34 6.77
C VAL A 182 -10.90 15.59 6.57
N MET A 183 -11.35 15.57 5.33
CA MET A 183 -12.76 15.49 4.93
C MET A 183 -12.93 14.28 4.03
N ALA A 184 -13.93 13.43 4.29
CA ALA A 184 -14.17 12.22 3.52
C ALA A 184 -15.68 11.97 3.30
N SER A 185 -16.01 11.36 2.17
CA SER A 185 -17.34 10.84 1.86
C SER A 185 -17.17 9.55 1.06
N GLY A 186 -17.92 8.51 1.40
CA GLY A 186 -17.88 7.22 0.69
C GLY A 186 -19.10 6.36 1.01
N ALA A 187 -19.35 5.34 0.18
CA ALA A 187 -20.56 4.53 0.24
C ALA A 187 -20.35 3.10 -0.29
N ILE A 188 -21.40 2.27 -0.14
CA ILE A 188 -21.51 0.93 -0.73
C ILE A 188 -22.57 1.01 -1.84
N ASP A 189 -22.15 1.28 -3.07
CA ASP A 189 -23.10 1.59 -4.15
C ASP A 189 -23.36 0.41 -5.10
N VAL A 190 -22.33 -0.37 -5.43
CA VAL A 190 -22.37 -1.37 -6.52
C VAL A 190 -22.03 -2.78 -6.03
N ASN A 191 -20.92 -2.93 -5.32
CA ASN A 191 -20.28 -4.22 -5.11
C ASN A 191 -20.78 -4.95 -3.85
N HIS A 192 -20.85 -6.28 -3.92
CA HIS A 192 -21.06 -7.19 -2.79
C HIS A 192 -22.40 -7.07 -2.03
N LYS A 193 -23.34 -6.28 -2.54
CA LYS A 193 -24.63 -5.99 -1.89
C LYS A 193 -25.54 -7.22 -1.74
N ASP A 194 -25.43 -8.15 -2.68
CA ASP A 194 -26.24 -9.37 -2.71
C ASP A 194 -25.51 -10.58 -2.07
N GLU A 195 -24.33 -10.37 -1.49
CA GLU A 195 -23.55 -11.43 -0.86
C GLU A 195 -23.95 -11.64 0.61
N VAL A 196 -23.97 -12.90 1.04
CA VAL A 196 -24.25 -13.28 2.43
C VAL A 196 -23.27 -14.34 2.89
N TYR A 197 -22.55 -14.07 3.98
CA TYR A 197 -21.63 -15.00 4.61
C TYR A 197 -22.02 -15.18 6.07
N HIS A 198 -22.35 -16.41 6.46
CA HIS A 198 -22.77 -16.74 7.84
C HIS A 198 -23.85 -15.78 8.39
N GLY A 199 -24.82 -15.42 7.56
CA GLY A 199 -25.92 -14.51 7.93
C GLY A 199 -25.55 -13.02 7.99
N LYS A 200 -24.36 -12.63 7.54
CA LYS A 200 -23.91 -11.23 7.47
C LYS A 200 -23.69 -10.78 6.04
N VAL A 201 -24.04 -9.53 5.75
CA VAL A 201 -23.79 -8.86 4.48
C VAL A 201 -22.48 -8.06 4.60
N PRO A 202 -21.62 -8.05 3.57
CA PRO A 202 -20.45 -7.17 3.50
C PRO A 202 -20.75 -5.71 3.84
N ASP A 203 -19.84 -5.06 4.58
CA ASP A 203 -19.99 -3.67 5.06
C ASP A 203 -18.85 -2.74 4.59
N ILE A 204 -18.04 -3.20 3.63
CA ILE A 204 -16.96 -2.41 3.03
C ILE A 204 -17.50 -1.44 1.96
N ILE A 205 -17.03 -0.19 2.00
CA ILE A 205 -17.32 0.80 0.95
C ILE A 205 -16.60 0.46 -0.36
N ASP A 206 -17.17 0.86 -1.48
CA ASP A 206 -16.62 0.61 -2.82
C ASP A 206 -16.30 1.89 -3.59
N ASN A 207 -16.60 3.05 -3.02
CA ASN A 207 -16.17 4.35 -3.53
C ASN A 207 -15.96 5.34 -2.39
N ALA A 208 -15.05 6.29 -2.60
CA ALA A 208 -14.81 7.40 -1.68
C ALA A 208 -14.07 8.57 -2.33
N TYR A 209 -14.33 9.77 -1.82
CA TYR A 209 -13.47 10.93 -1.95
C TYR A 209 -12.88 11.28 -0.58
N VAL A 210 -11.57 11.54 -0.51
CA VAL A 210 -10.88 11.96 0.71
C VAL A 210 -9.98 13.15 0.42
N ILE A 211 -10.18 14.26 1.11
CA ILE A 211 -9.32 15.45 1.08
C ILE A 211 -8.53 15.51 2.39
N ILE A 212 -7.23 15.78 2.27
CA ILE A 212 -6.29 15.88 3.39
C ILE A 212 -5.60 17.24 3.31
N GLU A 213 -5.50 17.94 4.44
CA GLU A 213 -4.71 19.16 4.56
C GLU A 213 -3.53 18.91 5.50
N PHE A 214 -2.36 19.44 5.13
CA PHE A 214 -1.10 19.23 5.82
C PHE A 214 -0.59 20.51 6.50
N ASP A 215 0.23 20.36 7.55
CA ASP A 215 0.78 21.47 8.35
C ASP A 215 1.66 22.45 7.54
N ASN A 216 2.25 22.01 6.44
CA ASN A 216 3.02 22.85 5.51
C ASN A 216 2.17 23.53 4.42
N GLY A 217 0.83 23.40 4.48
CA GLY A 217 -0.12 23.96 3.52
C GLY A 217 -0.33 23.13 2.24
N CYS A 218 0.33 21.97 2.09
CA CYS A 218 0.04 21.02 1.02
C CYS A 218 -1.37 20.42 1.17
N ARG A 219 -2.00 20.04 0.06
CA ARG A 219 -3.28 19.33 0.03
C ARG A 219 -3.16 17.97 -0.66
N GLY A 220 -3.71 16.94 -0.04
CA GLY A 220 -3.86 15.59 -0.57
C GLY A 220 -5.29 15.32 -1.03
N MET A 221 -5.45 14.50 -2.06
CA MET A 221 -6.74 13.96 -2.51
C MET A 221 -6.59 12.46 -2.84
N LEU A 222 -7.57 11.67 -2.40
CA LEU A 222 -7.84 10.32 -2.90
C LEU A 222 -9.21 10.30 -3.57
N ASP A 223 -9.24 9.85 -4.83
CA ASP A 223 -10.43 9.51 -5.61
C ASP A 223 -10.46 8.00 -5.80
N LEU A 224 -11.37 7.32 -5.11
CA LEU A 224 -11.49 5.87 -5.09
C LEU A 224 -12.80 5.42 -5.75
N CYS A 225 -12.68 4.49 -6.69
CA CYS A 225 -13.77 3.71 -7.25
C CYS A 225 -13.35 2.24 -7.46
N MET A 226 -14.12 1.31 -6.92
CA MET A 226 -13.86 -0.14 -6.99
C MET A 226 -14.83 -0.88 -7.93
N PHE A 227 -15.61 -0.16 -8.75
CA PHE A 227 -16.53 -0.69 -9.77
C PHE A 227 -16.24 -0.07 -11.15
N ALA A 228 -14.95 0.12 -11.46
CA ALA A 228 -14.48 0.72 -12.69
C ALA A 228 -13.75 -0.30 -13.57
N GLU A 229 -14.33 -1.48 -13.76
CA GLU A 229 -13.87 -2.50 -14.70
C GLU A 229 -13.71 -1.90 -16.11
N GLY A 230 -12.56 -2.12 -16.74
CA GLY A 230 -12.27 -1.57 -18.07
C GLY A 230 -11.60 -0.20 -18.06
N SER A 231 -11.27 0.37 -16.89
CA SER A 231 -10.39 1.53 -16.78
C SER A 231 -9.06 1.28 -17.51
N ARG A 232 -8.67 2.20 -18.40
CA ARG A 232 -7.40 2.11 -19.14
C ARG A 232 -6.19 2.15 -18.20
N ASN A 233 -6.25 3.06 -17.23
CA ASN A 233 -5.28 3.20 -16.15
C ASN A 233 -6.04 3.04 -14.84
N GLU A 234 -5.77 1.96 -14.11
CA GLU A 234 -6.40 1.77 -12.79
C GLU A 234 -5.94 2.81 -11.78
N GLN A 235 -4.70 3.29 -11.94
CA GLN A 235 -4.03 4.13 -10.95
C GLN A 235 -3.36 5.32 -11.63
N GLU A 236 -3.60 6.51 -11.10
CA GLU A 236 -2.95 7.74 -11.52
C GLU A 236 -2.50 8.53 -10.30
N ILE A 237 -1.25 8.97 -10.31
CA ILE A 237 -0.66 9.81 -9.25
C ILE A 237 -0.21 11.11 -9.90
N SER A 238 -0.61 12.24 -9.31
CA SER A 238 -0.22 13.58 -9.73
C SER A 238 0.37 14.34 -8.54
N VAL A 239 1.58 14.86 -8.70
CA VAL A 239 2.25 15.74 -7.74
C VAL A 239 2.49 17.09 -8.42
N VAL A 240 1.96 18.14 -7.82
CA VAL A 240 2.04 19.52 -8.33
C VAL A 240 2.77 20.36 -7.29
N GLY A 241 3.87 20.98 -7.71
CA GLY A 241 4.53 22.04 -6.96
C GLY A 241 4.34 23.39 -7.63
N ASP A 242 4.97 24.42 -7.09
CA ASP A 242 4.85 25.80 -7.58
C ASP A 242 5.64 26.07 -8.86
N THR A 243 6.63 25.23 -9.21
CA THR A 243 7.42 25.38 -10.44
C THR A 243 7.19 24.27 -11.47
N GLY A 244 6.40 23.24 -11.15
CA GLY A 244 6.14 22.15 -12.08
C GLY A 244 5.14 21.12 -11.60
N LYS A 245 4.86 20.15 -12.49
CA LYS A 245 4.00 19.00 -12.22
C LYS A 245 4.66 17.73 -12.73
N VAL A 246 4.50 16.64 -12.00
CA VAL A 246 4.78 15.29 -12.48
C VAL A 246 3.56 14.42 -12.25
N GLN A 247 3.28 13.54 -13.19
CA GLN A 247 2.23 12.54 -13.05
C GLN A 247 2.71 11.19 -13.57
N THR A 248 2.21 10.12 -12.97
CA THR A 248 2.45 8.76 -13.45
C THR A 248 1.15 7.98 -13.49
N ASP A 249 1.03 7.12 -14.49
CA ASP A 249 0.13 5.97 -14.47
C ASP A 249 0.96 4.67 -14.28
N ALA A 250 0.32 3.51 -14.41
CA ALA A 250 0.97 2.21 -14.28
C ALA A 250 2.16 1.99 -15.24
N PHE A 251 2.27 2.75 -16.34
CA PHE A 251 3.23 2.51 -17.41
C PHE A 251 4.07 3.72 -17.83
N THR A 252 3.66 4.94 -17.47
CA THR A 252 4.19 6.18 -18.03
C THR A 252 4.37 7.23 -16.97
N ILE A 253 5.51 7.93 -16.98
CA ILE A 253 5.74 9.16 -16.22
C ILE A 253 5.77 10.37 -17.17
N LEU A 254 5.09 11.44 -16.79
CA LEU A 254 4.99 12.69 -17.54
C LEU A 254 5.43 13.85 -16.64
N ILE A 255 6.43 14.62 -17.09
CA ILE A 255 6.98 15.77 -16.36
C ILE A 255 6.66 17.04 -17.14
N PHE A 256 6.12 18.03 -16.42
CA PHE A 256 5.75 19.35 -16.91
C PHE A 256 6.55 20.39 -16.10
N GLU A 257 7.43 21.10 -16.77
CA GLU A 257 8.18 22.23 -16.22
C GLU A 257 7.49 23.51 -16.69
N ASN A 258 7.39 24.53 -15.83
CA ASN A 258 6.85 25.85 -16.21
C ASN A 258 7.92 26.73 -16.87
#